data_AF-A0A9E3T2Z9-F1
#
_entry.id   AF-A0A9E3T2Z9-F1
#
_cell.length_a   1.000
_cell.length_b   1.000
_cell.length_c   1.000
_cell.angle_alpha   90.00
_cell.angle_beta   90.00
_cell.angle_gamma   90.00
#
_symmetry.space_group_name_H-M   'P 1'
#
loop_
_entity.id
_entity.type
_entity.pdbx_description
1 polymer ?
#
loop_
_entity_poly.entity_id
_entity_poly.type
_entity_poly.pdbx_seq_one_letter_code
_entity_poly.pdbx_strand_id
1 'polypeptide(L)'
;MVVALPETPIQNHKEFIIPSAYQTAIAQYNRATEHLDIDDNILEFLRYPRREFSVNFPVRRDNGKVEMFTGYRVHHSTVMGPSKGGIRYSTEVTLDEVRALAMWMTWKC
;
A
#
# COMPACT_ATOMS: atom_id res chain seq x y z
N MET A 1 -2.14 2.11 -10.07
CA MET A 1 -1.18 3.11 -10.53
C MET A 1 -1.43 4.36 -9.72
N VAL A 2 -0.89 4.40 -8.49
CA VAL A 2 -0.91 5.60 -7.65
C VAL A 2 0.26 6.48 -8.06
N VAL A 3 0.14 7.80 -8.08
CA VAL A 3 1.18 8.70 -8.60
C VAL A 3 1.60 9.66 -7.49
N ALA A 4 2.88 9.64 -7.12
CA ALA A 4 3.47 10.55 -6.13
C ALA A 4 4.10 11.76 -6.84
N LEU A 5 3.67 12.96 -6.45
CA LEU A 5 4.19 14.26 -6.90
C LEU A 5 5.52 14.60 -6.18
N PRO A 6 6.36 15.49 -6.71
CA PRO A 6 7.65 15.84 -6.14
C PRO A 6 7.50 16.60 -4.81
N GLU A 7 8.41 16.29 -3.87
CA GLU A 7 8.42 16.86 -2.52
C GLU A 7 8.81 18.35 -2.49
N THR A 8 8.06 19.14 -1.73
CA THR A 8 8.47 20.46 -1.24
C THR A 8 9.06 20.32 0.17
N PRO A 9 10.02 21.17 0.60
CA PRO A 9 10.75 20.95 1.85
C PRO A 9 9.87 21.23 3.07
N ILE A 10 9.74 20.25 3.97
CA ILE A 10 8.95 20.34 5.21
C ILE A 10 9.89 20.54 6.40
N GLN A 11 9.56 21.53 7.24
CA GLN A 11 10.28 21.89 8.46
C GLN A 11 10.10 20.86 9.59
N ASN A 12 11.17 20.64 10.36
CA ASN A 12 11.28 19.75 11.51
C ASN A 12 10.17 19.92 12.55
N HIS A 13 9.35 18.89 12.75
CA HIS A 13 8.50 18.72 13.94
C HIS A 13 8.78 17.34 14.57
N LYS A 14 9.00 17.34 15.90
CA LYS A 14 9.32 16.18 16.75
C LYS A 14 8.52 14.93 16.37
N GLU A 15 9.21 13.85 16.02
CA GLU A 15 8.62 12.54 15.68
C GLU A 15 7.95 11.90 16.89
N PHE A 16 6.62 12.03 16.98
CA PHE A 16 5.81 10.96 17.56
C PHE A 16 5.89 9.78 16.59
N ILE A 17 6.26 8.59 17.06
CA ILE A 17 6.26 7.37 16.25
C ILE A 17 4.80 6.98 15.99
N ILE A 18 4.20 7.54 14.95
CA ILE A 18 2.88 7.15 14.46
C ILE A 18 3.08 5.79 13.76
N PRO A 19 2.41 4.71 14.20
CA PRO A 19 2.57 3.40 13.58
C PRO A 19 2.17 3.48 12.11
N SER A 20 2.93 2.82 11.23
CA SER A 20 2.62 2.87 9.81
C SER A 20 1.25 2.22 9.55
N ALA A 21 0.58 2.65 8.48
CA ALA A 21 -0.71 2.08 8.11
C ALA A 21 -0.61 0.54 7.95
N TYR A 22 0.54 0.04 7.47
CA TYR A 22 0.77 -1.40 7.32
C TYR A 22 0.88 -2.11 8.67
N GLN A 23 1.60 -1.54 9.63
CA GLN A 23 1.67 -2.08 10.99
C GLN A 23 0.28 -2.16 11.64
N THR A 24 -0.55 -1.15 11.42
CA THR A 24 -1.94 -1.14 11.90
C THR A 24 -2.76 -2.26 11.25
N ALA A 25 -2.64 -2.47 9.94
CA ALA A 25 -3.33 -3.55 9.24
C ALA A 25 -2.88 -4.94 9.74
N ILE A 26 -1.58 -5.15 9.97
CA ILE A 26 -1.04 -6.39 10.54
C ILE A 26 -1.53 -6.62 11.97
N ALA A 27 -1.59 -5.58 12.81
CA ALA A 27 -2.12 -5.70 14.16
C ALA A 27 -3.61 -6.11 14.16
N GLN A 28 -4.41 -5.56 13.24
CA GLN A 28 -5.80 -5.94 13.05
C GLN A 28 -5.93 -7.38 12.54
N TYR A 29 -5.08 -7.78 11.60
CA TYR A 29 -5.00 -9.15 11.09
C TYR A 29 -4.72 -10.14 12.22
N ASN A 30 -3.66 -9.93 13.00
CA ASN A 30 -3.29 -10.82 14.10
C ASN A 30 -4.41 -10.98 15.13
N ARG A 31 -5.07 -9.87 15.50
CA ARG A 31 -6.22 -9.91 16.41
C ARG A 31 -7.39 -10.74 15.84
N ALA A 32 -7.63 -10.66 14.53
CA ALA A 32 -8.69 -11.44 13.91
C ALA A 32 -8.35 -12.94 13.87
N THR A 33 -7.09 -13.29 13.60
CA THR A 33 -6.65 -14.69 13.50
C THR A 33 -6.70 -15.44 14.82
N GLU A 34 -6.59 -14.76 15.96
CA GLU A 34 -6.78 -15.36 17.30
C GLU A 34 -8.17 -15.98 17.51
N HIS A 35 -9.14 -15.63 16.66
CA HIS A 35 -10.52 -16.12 16.73
C HIS A 35 -10.88 -17.11 15.63
N LEU A 36 -9.92 -17.53 14.79
CA LEU A 36 -10.14 -18.40 13.65
C LEU A 36 -9.38 -19.72 13.82
N ASP A 37 -10.03 -20.84 13.54
CA ASP A 37 -9.39 -22.16 13.48
C ASP A 37 -8.96 -22.43 12.04
N ILE A 38 -7.81 -21.88 11.65
CA ILE A 38 -7.24 -21.95 10.30
C ILE A 38 -5.79 -22.41 10.42
N ASP A 39 -5.34 -23.25 9.48
CA ASP A 39 -3.97 -23.74 9.40
C ASP A 39 -2.94 -22.59 9.36
N ASP A 40 -1.88 -22.70 10.18
CA ASP A 40 -0.84 -21.68 10.32
C ASP A 40 -0.15 -21.33 9.00
N ASN A 41 -0.05 -22.26 8.05
CA ASN A 41 0.56 -21.97 6.74
C ASN A 41 -0.34 -21.06 5.90
N ILE A 42 -1.67 -21.18 6.05
CA ILE A 42 -2.62 -20.28 5.40
C ILE A 42 -2.53 -18.90 6.05
N LEU A 43 -2.43 -18.84 7.37
CA LEU A 43 -2.27 -17.57 8.08
C LEU A 43 -0.97 -16.86 7.70
N GLU A 44 0.13 -17.60 7.57
CA GLU A 44 1.41 -17.03 7.14
C GLU A 44 1.35 -16.57 5.68
N PHE A 45 0.73 -17.36 4.81
CA PHE A 45 0.51 -16.97 3.40
C PHE A 45 -0.33 -15.70 3.25
N LEU A 46 -1.39 -15.56 4.06
CA LEU A 46 -2.32 -14.42 4.02
C LEU A 46 -1.79 -13.16 4.69
N ARG A 47 -0.70 -13.26 5.46
CA ARG A 47 -0.09 -12.14 6.16
C ARG A 47 0.65 -11.17 5.23
N TYR A 48 1.14 -11.66 4.10
CA TYR A 48 2.00 -10.90 3.19
C TYR A 48 1.32 -10.66 1.83
N PRO A 49 1.55 -9.50 1.21
CA PRO A 49 1.06 -9.27 -0.14
C PRO A 49 1.79 -10.15 -1.16
N ARG A 50 1.03 -10.72 -2.09
CA ARG A 50 1.55 -11.59 -3.15
C ARG A 50 2.52 -10.88 -4.10
N ARG A 51 2.26 -9.62 -4.45
CA ARG A 51 3.08 -8.83 -5.40
C ARG A 51 3.07 -7.35 -5.07
N GLU A 52 4.21 -6.71 -5.26
CA GLU A 52 4.37 -5.26 -5.14
C GLU A 52 5.08 -4.72 -6.37
N PHE A 53 4.51 -3.67 -6.96
CA PHE A 53 5.06 -3.00 -8.12
C PHE A 53 5.38 -1.56 -7.75
N SER A 54 6.64 -1.18 -7.93
CA SER A 54 7.12 0.19 -7.90
C SER A 54 7.57 0.56 -9.30
N VAL A 55 6.95 1.59 -9.88
CA VAL A 55 7.22 2.04 -11.25
C VAL A 55 7.61 3.50 -11.23
N ASN A 56 8.67 3.84 -11.96
CA ASN A 56 9.04 5.22 -12.23
C ASN A 56 8.75 5.50 -13.70
N PHE A 57 7.96 6.53 -13.98
CA PHE A 57 7.59 6.86 -15.36
C PHE A 57 7.63 8.37 -15.63
N PRO A 58 8.10 8.80 -16.81
CA PRO A 58 8.13 10.20 -17.18
C PRO A 58 6.74 10.69 -17.60
N VAL A 59 6.39 11.91 -17.23
CA VAL A 59 5.21 12.62 -17.70
C VAL A 59 5.64 13.97 -18.27
N ARG A 60 5.19 14.26 -19.48
CA ARG A 60 5.37 15.58 -20.09
C ARG A 60 4.26 16.50 -19.58
N ARG A 61 4.66 17.59 -18.92
CA ARG A 61 3.75 18.64 -18.42
C ARG A 61 3.33 19.58 -19.55
N ASP A 62 2.27 20.35 -19.33
CA ASP A 62 1.75 21.32 -20.30
C ASP A 62 2.77 22.42 -20.67
N ASN A 63 3.70 22.73 -19.76
CA ASN A 63 4.80 23.66 -19.99
C ASN A 63 5.97 23.07 -20.82
N GLY A 64 5.83 21.85 -21.32
CA GLY A 64 6.83 21.14 -22.12
C GLY A 64 7.93 20.44 -21.33
N LYS A 65 8.04 20.64 -20.01
CA LYS A 65 9.02 19.95 -19.15
C LYS A 65 8.61 18.51 -18.90
N VAL A 66 9.59 17.61 -18.78
CA VAL A 66 9.38 16.21 -18.38
C VAL A 66 9.69 16.07 -16.90
N GLU A 67 8.82 15.37 -16.19
CA GLU A 67 8.93 15.11 -14.77
C GLU A 67 8.77 13.61 -14.50
N MET A 68 9.61 13.07 -13.62
CA MET A 68 9.55 11.66 -13.22
C MET A 68 8.56 11.51 -12.07
N PHE A 69 7.71 10.49 -12.19
CA PHE A 69 6.74 10.14 -11.17
C PHE A 69 6.96 8.72 -10.69
N THR A 70 6.81 8.52 -9.40
CA THR A 70 6.83 7.20 -8.78
C THR A 70 5.41 6.74 -8.54
N GLY A 71 5.15 5.48 -8.85
CA GLY A 71 3.87 4.88 -8.57
C GLY A 71 3.94 3.47 -8.01
N TYR A 72 2.95 3.18 -7.16
CA TYR A 72 2.86 1.91 -6.45
C TYR A 72 1.57 1.16 -6.82
N ARG A 73 1.69 -0.16 -6.91
CA ARG A 73 0.55 -1.08 -6.96
C ARG A 73 0.89 -2.34 -6.18
N VAL A 74 0.10 -2.63 -5.16
CA VAL A 74 0.23 -3.85 -4.36
C VAL A 74 -0.97 -4.75 -4.63
N HIS A 75 -0.71 -6.02 -4.93
CA HIS A 75 -1.72 -7.07 -5.00
C HIS A 75 -1.53 -7.97 -3.79
N HIS A 76 -2.46 -7.88 -2.84
CA HIS A 76 -2.39 -8.65 -1.60
C HIS A 76 -2.70 -10.13 -1.84
N SER A 77 -3.91 -10.45 -2.31
CA SER A 77 -4.28 -11.80 -2.71
C SER A 77 -5.02 -11.81 -4.06
N THR A 78 -4.89 -12.93 -4.78
CA THR A 78 -5.62 -13.22 -6.03
C THR A 78 -6.21 -14.63 -6.01
N VAL A 79 -6.34 -15.25 -4.83
CA VAL A 79 -6.82 -16.64 -4.70
C VAL A 79 -8.29 -16.75 -5.14
N MET A 80 -9.12 -15.78 -4.78
CA MET A 80 -10.55 -15.73 -5.12
C MET A 80 -10.82 -15.12 -6.51
N GLY A 81 -9.78 -14.86 -7.31
CA GLY A 81 -9.90 -14.26 -8.65
C GLY A 81 -9.05 -13.00 -8.83
N PRO A 82 -9.38 -12.16 -9.83
CA PRO A 82 -8.57 -10.98 -10.15
C PRO A 82 -8.57 -9.96 -9.01
N SER A 83 -7.42 -9.34 -8.75
CA SER A 83 -7.29 -8.34 -7.69
C SER A 83 -8.20 -7.13 -7.93
N LYS A 84 -8.92 -6.67 -6.90
CA LYS A 84 -9.70 -5.43 -6.92
C LYS A 84 -9.06 -4.40 -5.99
N GLY A 85 -9.05 -3.13 -6.41
CA GLY A 85 -8.51 -2.04 -5.61
C GLY A 85 -8.51 -0.73 -6.38
N GLY A 86 -8.83 0.37 -5.69
CA GLY A 86 -8.87 1.71 -6.28
C GLY A 86 -7.49 2.26 -6.66
N ILE A 87 -7.50 3.49 -7.15
CA ILE A 87 -6.33 4.32 -7.41
C ILE A 87 -6.46 5.60 -6.59
N ARG A 88 -5.40 5.96 -5.88
CA ARG A 88 -5.28 7.21 -5.11
C ARG A 88 -4.24 8.09 -5.77
N TYR A 89 -4.43 9.40 -5.69
CA TYR A 89 -3.44 10.41 -6.04
C TYR A 89 -3.20 11.25 -4.79
N SER A 90 -1.98 11.25 -4.28
CA SER A 90 -1.58 12.07 -3.13
C SER A 90 -0.06 12.24 -3.14
N THR A 91 0.43 13.36 -2.61
CA THR A 91 1.86 13.65 -2.42
C THR A 91 2.48 12.81 -1.31
N GLU A 92 1.67 12.32 -0.37
CA GLU A 92 2.12 11.61 0.83
C GLU A 92 2.02 10.08 0.70
N VAL A 93 1.81 9.55 -0.52
CA VAL A 93 1.66 8.10 -0.68
C VAL A 93 2.98 7.39 -0.41
N THR A 94 2.91 6.44 0.52
CA THR A 94 4.01 5.52 0.83
C THR A 94 3.67 4.10 0.43
N LEU A 95 4.68 3.26 0.19
CA LEU A 95 4.48 1.86 -0.13
C LEU A 95 3.72 1.12 0.99
N ASP A 96 4.04 1.42 2.25
CA ASP A 96 3.37 0.86 3.42
C ASP A 96 1.88 1.19 3.47
N GLU A 97 1.51 2.42 3.14
CA GLU A 97 0.10 2.79 3.02
C GLU A 97 -0.61 1.95 1.96
N VAL A 98 0.02 1.76 0.79
CA VAL A 98 -0.57 0.96 -0.30
C VAL A 98 -0.66 -0.52 0.07
N ARG A 99 0.31 -1.07 0.82
CA ARG A 99 0.23 -2.44 1.38
C ARG A 99 -0.98 -2.60 2.30
N ALA A 100 -1.15 -1.68 3.24
CA ALA A 100 -2.28 -1.68 4.17
C ALA A 100 -3.63 -1.64 3.42
N LEU A 101 -3.76 -0.72 2.47
CA LEU A 101 -4.97 -0.60 1.66
C LEU A 101 -5.24 -1.86 0.83
N ALA A 102 -4.22 -2.47 0.23
CA ALA A 102 -4.36 -3.70 -0.54
C ALA A 102 -4.80 -4.90 0.33
N MET A 103 -4.28 -4.98 1.55
CA MET A 103 -4.69 -5.97 2.54
C MET A 103 -6.17 -5.80 2.91
N TRP A 104 -6.60 -4.58 3.28
CA TRP A 104 -8.02 -4.31 3.57
C TRP A 104 -8.95 -4.52 2.37
N MET A 105 -8.48 -4.32 1.14
CA MET A 105 -9.24 -4.68 -0.06
C MET A 105 -9.52 -6.18 -0.17
N THR A 106 -8.64 -7.03 0.38
CA THR A 106 -8.86 -8.49 0.41
C THR A 106 -9.91 -8.84 1.46
N TRP A 107 -9.88 -8.23 2.64
CA TRP A 107 -10.77 -8.58 3.74
C TRP A 107 -12.21 -8.10 3.58
N LYS A 108 -12.42 -7.00 2.83
CA LYS A 108 -13.75 -6.43 2.64
C LYS A 108 -14.57 -7.06 1.51
N CYS A 109 -13.90 -7.80 0.63
CA CYS A 109 -14.48 -8.36 -0.60
C CYS A 109 -14.86 -9.82 -0.38
#